data_AF-A0A7J4ZX37-F1
#
_entry.id   AF-A0A7J4ZX37-F1
#
_cell.length_a   1.000
_cell.length_b   1.000
_cell.length_c   1.000
_cell.angle_alpha   90.00
_cell.angle_beta   90.00
_cell.angle_gamma   90.00
#
_symmetry.space_group_name_H-M   'P 1'
#
loop_
_entity.id
_entity.type
_entity.pdbx_description
1 polymer ?
#
loop_
_entity_poly.entity_id
_entity_poly.type
_entity_poly.pdbx_seq_one_letter_code
_entity_poly.pdbx_strand_id
1 'polypeptide(L)'
;MTAALAPPTWVALLEAHERRADALTAGHRARRATGERHAIDDFLYDYYGTRPSVLRRWHPGVGVSLAPGPDGSAPHRQWRWYATAADGAVSFDVAAFLVDRAESVRFIHRLLSAIASRPAFTGCFGLHEWAMVYRQREHRHQLPLRLGQEGTDAVVDSHQIRCTHFDAYRFFTPDAVGLNRLRPTRESQVELDQPGCLHASMDCHKWATKLGPAVPGDLALDCFELARDIRLLDMQASPYDFSSYGQPAVAIETPEGKAEYAARQREFAQRAGQLRARLIGVCAALLEQAAPSTRVGA
;
A
#
# COMPACT_ATOMS: atom_id res chain seq x y z
N MET A 1 -3.02 -23.58 -15.21
CA MET A 1 -3.48 -24.71 -14.37
C MET A 1 -3.91 -24.15 -13.03
N THR A 2 -5.09 -24.51 -12.54
CA THR A 2 -5.60 -24.08 -11.23
C THR A 2 -5.08 -25.03 -10.16
N ALA A 3 -4.40 -24.53 -9.14
CA ALA A 3 -3.99 -25.36 -8.00
C ALA A 3 -5.18 -25.58 -7.06
N ALA A 4 -5.50 -26.84 -6.76
CA ALA A 4 -6.61 -27.18 -5.85
C ALA A 4 -6.10 -27.36 -4.42
N LEU A 5 -6.71 -26.67 -3.47
CA LEU A 5 -6.47 -26.85 -2.03
C LEU A 5 -7.53 -27.76 -1.42
N ALA A 6 -7.07 -28.77 -0.68
CA ALA A 6 -7.95 -29.63 0.09
C ALA A 6 -8.54 -28.89 1.32
N PRO A 7 -9.70 -29.30 1.85
CA PRO A 7 -10.36 -28.64 2.98
C PRO A 7 -9.48 -28.39 4.20
N PRO A 8 -8.72 -29.39 4.72
CA PRO A 8 -7.86 -29.15 5.88
C PRO A 8 -6.83 -28.04 5.63
N THR A 9 -6.32 -27.94 4.39
CA THR A 9 -5.31 -26.96 4.00
C THR A 9 -5.89 -25.55 3.93
N TRP A 10 -6.99 -25.35 3.21
CA TRP A 10 -7.53 -23.99 3.06
C TRP A 10 -8.21 -23.47 4.33
N VAL A 11 -8.77 -24.36 5.16
CA VAL A 11 -9.29 -23.97 6.50
C VAL A 11 -8.15 -23.46 7.37
N ALA A 12 -7.02 -24.20 7.43
CA ALA A 12 -5.87 -23.78 8.22
C ALA A 12 -5.27 -22.43 7.74
N LEU A 13 -5.20 -22.21 6.42
CA LEU A 13 -4.74 -20.95 5.84
C LEU A 13 -5.69 -19.78 6.16
N LEU A 14 -7.00 -20.01 6.07
CA LEU A 14 -8.02 -19.03 6.43
C LEU A 14 -7.88 -18.61 7.89
N GLU A 15 -7.84 -19.57 8.82
CA GLU A 15 -7.75 -19.27 10.24
C GLU A 15 -6.42 -18.57 10.61
N ALA A 16 -5.31 -18.98 9.98
CA ALA A 16 -4.02 -18.32 10.17
C ALA A 16 -4.04 -16.87 9.68
N HIS A 17 -4.66 -16.62 8.52
CA HIS A 17 -4.86 -15.28 7.99
C HIS A 17 -5.72 -14.42 8.92
N GLU A 18 -6.84 -14.97 9.40
CA GLU A 18 -7.73 -14.26 10.33
C GLU A 18 -7.00 -13.87 11.61
N ARG A 19 -6.25 -14.80 12.23
CA ARG A 19 -5.43 -14.50 13.42
C ARG A 19 -4.40 -13.41 13.16
N ARG A 20 -3.70 -13.46 12.01
CA ARG A 20 -2.70 -12.44 11.66
C ARG A 20 -3.34 -11.09 11.42
N ALA A 21 -4.44 -11.02 10.68
CA ALA A 21 -5.19 -9.78 10.46
C ALA A 21 -5.74 -9.21 11.78
N ASP A 22 -6.17 -10.08 12.69
CA ASP A 22 -6.66 -9.68 14.00
C ASP A 22 -5.56 -9.10 14.88
N ALA A 23 -4.36 -9.68 14.86
CA ALA A 23 -3.20 -9.12 15.55
C ALA A 23 -2.78 -7.77 14.95
N LEU A 24 -2.70 -7.66 13.62
CA LEU A 24 -2.28 -6.45 12.91
C LEU A 24 -3.21 -5.26 13.15
N THR A 25 -4.49 -5.49 13.41
CA THR A 25 -5.52 -4.45 13.58
C THR A 25 -6.01 -4.28 15.01
N ALA A 26 -5.47 -5.05 15.97
CA ALA A 26 -5.90 -5.04 17.37
C ALA A 26 -5.84 -3.64 18.00
N GLY A 27 -4.72 -2.92 17.82
CA GLY A 27 -4.53 -1.58 18.37
C GLY A 27 -5.57 -0.58 17.87
N HIS A 28 -5.80 -0.52 16.56
CA HIS A 28 -6.82 0.35 15.98
C HIS A 28 -8.24 0.02 16.48
N ARG A 29 -8.61 -1.27 16.58
CA ARG A 29 -9.92 -1.67 17.09
C ARG A 29 -10.13 -1.28 18.55
N ALA A 30 -9.11 -1.44 19.39
CA ALA A 30 -9.15 -1.05 20.79
C ALA A 30 -9.39 0.46 20.93
N ARG A 31 -8.63 1.29 20.20
CA ARG A 31 -8.81 2.75 20.21
C ARG A 31 -10.15 3.21 19.64
N ARG A 32 -10.65 2.56 18.58
CA ARG A 32 -11.99 2.85 18.04
C ARG A 32 -13.10 2.60 19.05
N ALA A 33 -12.94 1.64 19.96
CA ALA A 33 -13.92 1.36 21.01
C ALA A 33 -13.97 2.47 22.08
N THR A 34 -12.87 3.20 22.29
CA THR A 34 -12.76 4.28 23.28
C THR A 34 -12.82 5.69 22.68
N GLY A 35 -12.83 5.82 21.35
CA GLY A 35 -12.79 7.11 20.65
C GLY A 35 -11.40 7.76 20.61
N GLU A 36 -10.36 7.04 21.02
CA GLU A 36 -8.98 7.52 21.01
C GLU A 36 -8.43 7.62 19.57
N ARG A 37 -7.66 8.67 19.28
CA ARG A 37 -6.99 8.87 17.98
C ARG A 37 -5.49 8.64 18.09
N HIS A 38 -4.90 8.08 17.04
CA HIS A 38 -3.47 7.83 16.92
C HIS A 38 -2.95 8.31 15.57
N ALA A 39 -2.21 9.42 15.57
CA ALA A 39 -1.82 10.15 14.36
C ALA A 39 -1.00 9.34 13.33
N ILE A 40 -0.28 8.31 13.77
CA ILE A 40 0.49 7.41 12.89
C ILE A 40 -0.39 6.29 12.34
N ASP A 41 -0.92 5.42 13.22
CA ASP A 41 -1.65 4.20 12.85
C ASP A 41 -2.98 4.48 12.14
N ASP A 42 -3.75 5.50 12.57
CA ASP A 42 -5.08 5.78 11.99
C ASP A 42 -5.00 6.24 10.52
N PHE A 43 -3.84 6.73 10.06
CA PHE A 43 -3.62 7.08 8.66
C PHE A 43 -3.97 5.93 7.70
N LEU A 44 -3.60 4.69 8.02
CA LEU A 44 -3.89 3.57 7.12
C LEU A 44 -5.39 3.29 6.95
N TYR A 45 -6.19 3.69 7.93
CA TYR A 45 -7.64 3.47 7.94
C TYR A 45 -8.36 4.66 7.31
N ASP A 46 -7.97 5.88 7.67
CA ASP A 46 -8.60 7.11 7.20
C ASP A 46 -8.20 7.43 5.75
N TYR A 47 -6.91 7.33 5.42
CA TYR A 47 -6.40 7.72 4.11
C TYR A 47 -6.63 6.63 3.05
N TYR A 48 -6.25 5.38 3.34
CA TYR A 48 -6.47 4.27 2.40
C TYR A 48 -7.88 3.67 2.48
N GLY A 49 -8.70 4.07 3.46
CA GLY A 49 -10.02 3.49 3.68
C GLY A 49 -9.96 2.03 4.15
N THR A 50 -8.87 1.62 4.79
CA THR A 50 -8.68 0.23 5.24
C THR A 50 -9.76 -0.14 6.25
N ARG A 51 -10.40 -1.28 6.04
CA ARG A 51 -11.40 -1.82 6.97
C ARG A 51 -10.87 -3.12 7.59
N PRO A 52 -10.77 -3.23 8.93
CA PRO A 52 -10.32 -4.46 9.57
C PRO A 52 -11.09 -5.71 9.12
N SER A 53 -12.41 -5.60 8.92
CA SER A 53 -13.25 -6.70 8.46
C SER A 53 -12.95 -7.14 7.02
N VAL A 54 -12.49 -6.23 6.16
CA VAL A 54 -12.05 -6.55 4.79
C VAL A 54 -10.66 -7.19 4.83
N LEU A 55 -9.75 -6.65 5.63
CA LEU A 55 -8.39 -7.19 5.78
C LEU A 55 -8.40 -8.61 6.39
N ARG A 56 -9.34 -8.89 7.31
CA ARG A 56 -9.55 -10.20 7.93
C ARG A 56 -10.08 -11.25 6.95
N ARG A 57 -10.66 -10.85 5.81
CA ARG A 57 -11.20 -11.80 4.83
C ARG A 57 -10.07 -12.45 4.03
N TRP A 58 -9.89 -13.76 4.22
CA TRP A 58 -8.90 -14.53 3.48
C TRP A 58 -9.36 -14.83 2.05
N HIS A 59 -8.46 -14.64 1.09
CA HIS A 59 -8.66 -15.00 -0.31
C HIS A 59 -7.52 -15.92 -0.77
N PRO A 60 -7.80 -17.02 -1.49
CA PRO A 60 -6.75 -17.89 -2.03
C PRO A 60 -5.97 -17.24 -3.20
N GLY A 61 -6.52 -16.19 -3.81
CA GLY A 61 -5.96 -15.52 -4.97
C GLY A 61 -6.30 -16.18 -6.31
N VAL A 62 -5.88 -15.53 -7.39
CA VAL A 62 -6.08 -16.01 -8.76
C VAL A 62 -5.37 -17.35 -8.99
N GLY A 63 -6.02 -18.26 -9.73
CA GLY A 63 -5.44 -19.56 -10.10
C GLY A 63 -5.48 -20.62 -9.01
N VAL A 64 -6.23 -20.41 -7.93
CA VAL A 64 -6.42 -21.38 -6.84
C VAL A 64 -7.89 -21.72 -6.66
N SER A 65 -8.20 -23.02 -6.52
CA SER A 65 -9.54 -23.52 -6.22
C SER A 65 -9.59 -24.20 -4.86
N LEU A 66 -10.71 -24.03 -4.15
CA LEU A 66 -10.98 -24.63 -2.84
C LEU A 66 -11.88 -25.85 -3.06
N ALA A 67 -11.36 -27.05 -2.81
CA ALA A 67 -12.18 -28.27 -2.88
C ALA A 67 -13.27 -28.25 -1.79
N PRO A 68 -14.46 -28.84 -2.05
CA PRO A 68 -15.53 -28.91 -1.06
C PRO A 68 -15.11 -29.79 0.13
N GLY A 69 -15.57 -29.41 1.32
CA GLY A 69 -15.43 -30.21 2.53
C GLY A 69 -16.65 -31.10 2.79
N PRO A 70 -16.64 -31.86 3.91
CA PRO A 70 -17.79 -32.65 4.35
C PRO A 70 -19.07 -31.82 4.48
N ASP A 71 -18.94 -30.56 4.91
CA ASP A 71 -20.05 -29.60 5.08
C ASP A 71 -20.38 -28.83 3.79
N GLY A 72 -19.83 -29.24 2.66
CA GLY A 72 -20.05 -28.67 1.33
C GLY A 72 -18.98 -27.68 0.86
N SER A 73 -19.35 -26.89 -0.15
CA SER A 73 -18.47 -25.91 -0.80
C SER A 73 -18.01 -24.80 0.14
N ALA A 74 -16.80 -24.27 -0.10
CA ALA A 74 -16.22 -23.17 0.69
C ALA A 74 -17.17 -21.95 0.78
N PRO A 75 -17.14 -21.18 1.90
CA PRO A 75 -18.04 -20.04 2.12
C PRO A 75 -17.86 -18.92 1.07
N HIS A 76 -16.70 -18.85 0.43
CA HIS A 76 -16.39 -17.92 -0.66
C HIS A 76 -17.41 -17.94 -1.80
N ARG A 77 -18.17 -19.03 -1.98
CA ARG A 77 -19.23 -19.14 -3.00
C ARG A 77 -20.30 -18.04 -2.90
N GLN A 78 -20.46 -17.43 -1.73
CA GLN A 78 -21.43 -16.38 -1.47
C GLN A 78 -20.87 -14.98 -1.77
N TRP A 79 -19.58 -14.88 -2.12
CA TRP A 79 -18.90 -13.61 -2.33
C TRP A 79 -18.87 -13.26 -3.81
N ARG A 80 -18.87 -11.96 -4.09
CA ARG A 80 -18.74 -11.45 -5.46
C ARG A 80 -17.43 -11.94 -6.09
N TRP A 81 -17.50 -12.26 -7.38
CA TRP A 81 -16.37 -12.73 -8.20
C TRP A 81 -15.83 -14.10 -7.75
N TYR A 82 -16.70 -14.96 -7.24
CA TYR A 82 -16.43 -16.37 -7.03
C TYR A 82 -17.43 -17.20 -7.81
N ALA A 83 -16.96 -18.33 -8.34
CA ALA A 83 -17.78 -19.33 -9.01
C ALA A 83 -17.63 -20.69 -8.31
N THR A 84 -18.70 -21.48 -8.37
CA THR A 84 -18.71 -22.87 -7.89
C THR A 84 -18.83 -23.80 -9.08
N ALA A 85 -17.87 -24.72 -9.21
CA ALA A 85 -17.86 -25.75 -10.23
C ALA A 85 -18.87 -26.88 -9.90
N ALA A 86 -19.14 -27.76 -10.87
CA ALA A 86 -20.12 -28.84 -10.71
C ALA A 86 -19.74 -29.85 -9.61
N ASP A 87 -18.44 -30.03 -9.37
CA ASP A 87 -17.90 -30.85 -8.28
C ASP A 87 -17.93 -30.14 -6.91
N GLY A 88 -18.47 -28.92 -6.83
CA GLY A 88 -18.55 -28.12 -5.61
C GLY A 88 -17.28 -27.33 -5.29
N ALA A 89 -16.24 -27.38 -6.12
CA ALA A 89 -15.03 -26.58 -5.90
C ALA A 89 -15.32 -25.08 -6.12
N VAL A 90 -14.75 -24.23 -5.27
CA VAL A 90 -14.96 -22.78 -5.33
C VAL A 90 -13.67 -22.08 -5.73
N SER A 91 -13.72 -21.20 -6.73
CA SER A 91 -12.55 -20.44 -7.17
C SER A 91 -12.92 -19.01 -7.55
N PHE A 92 -11.91 -18.14 -7.57
CA PHE A 92 -12.07 -16.76 -8.00
C PHE A 92 -12.41 -16.72 -9.50
N ASP A 93 -13.53 -16.08 -9.83
CA ASP A 93 -14.04 -15.93 -11.20
C ASP A 93 -13.36 -14.73 -11.88
N VAL A 94 -12.30 -15.03 -12.62
CA VAL A 94 -11.50 -14.04 -13.34
C VAL A 94 -12.33 -13.31 -14.40
N ALA A 95 -13.21 -14.03 -15.12
CA ALA A 95 -14.02 -13.45 -16.17
C ALA A 95 -15.01 -12.43 -15.59
N ALA A 96 -15.77 -12.80 -14.56
CA ALA A 96 -16.69 -11.90 -13.88
C ALA A 96 -15.96 -10.70 -13.25
N PHE A 97 -14.77 -10.90 -12.68
CA PHE A 97 -13.98 -9.79 -12.14
C PHE A 97 -13.53 -8.80 -13.22
N LEU A 98 -13.08 -9.29 -14.37
CA LEU A 98 -12.55 -8.45 -15.44
C LEU A 98 -13.64 -7.65 -16.16
N VAL A 99 -14.88 -8.14 -16.22
CA VAL A 99 -16.04 -7.34 -16.66
C VAL A 99 -16.10 -6.02 -15.86
N ASP A 100 -15.84 -6.08 -14.57
CA ASP A 100 -15.92 -4.92 -13.67
C ASP A 100 -14.61 -4.13 -13.54
N ARG A 101 -13.45 -4.79 -13.69
CA ARG A 101 -12.16 -4.27 -13.19
C ARG A 101 -11.03 -4.26 -14.22
N ALA A 102 -11.24 -4.67 -15.47
CA ALA A 102 -10.15 -4.83 -16.44
C ALA A 102 -9.29 -3.57 -16.62
N GLU A 103 -9.88 -2.37 -16.66
CA GLU A 103 -9.11 -1.12 -16.79
C GLU A 103 -8.25 -0.84 -15.55
N SER A 104 -8.79 -1.09 -14.36
CA SER A 104 -8.04 -0.95 -13.10
C SER A 104 -6.86 -1.92 -13.07
N VAL A 105 -7.05 -3.18 -13.49
CA VAL A 105 -5.97 -4.17 -13.56
C VAL A 105 -4.88 -3.73 -14.54
N ARG A 106 -5.25 -3.27 -15.75
CA ARG A 106 -4.30 -2.76 -16.75
C ARG A 106 -3.51 -1.57 -16.22
N PHE A 107 -4.17 -0.63 -15.56
CA PHE A 107 -3.53 0.54 -14.97
C PHE A 107 -2.54 0.12 -13.87
N ILE A 108 -2.96 -0.73 -12.93
CA ILE A 108 -2.12 -1.19 -11.82
C ILE A 108 -0.91 -1.95 -12.36
N HIS A 109 -1.12 -2.87 -13.31
CA HIS A 109 -0.02 -3.59 -13.95
C HIS A 109 1.01 -2.65 -14.57
N ARG A 110 0.55 -1.70 -15.41
CA ARG A 110 1.42 -0.72 -16.07
C ARG A 110 2.18 0.14 -15.05
N LEU A 111 1.50 0.64 -14.02
CA LEU A 111 2.10 1.47 -12.98
C LEU A 111 3.17 0.70 -12.20
N LEU A 112 2.84 -0.48 -11.68
CA LEU A 112 3.76 -1.27 -10.87
C LEU A 112 4.97 -1.73 -11.68
N SER A 113 4.77 -2.18 -12.92
CA SER A 113 5.88 -2.56 -13.81
C SER A 113 6.77 -1.36 -14.16
N ALA A 114 6.19 -0.18 -14.40
CA ALA A 114 6.97 1.04 -14.62
C ALA A 114 7.83 1.40 -13.41
N ILE A 115 7.27 1.37 -12.19
CA ILE A 115 8.03 1.60 -10.95
C ILE A 115 9.15 0.56 -10.79
N ALA A 116 8.85 -0.72 -11.03
CA ALA A 116 9.82 -1.81 -10.87
C ALA A 116 10.98 -1.75 -11.88
N SER A 117 10.78 -1.15 -13.05
CA SER A 117 11.79 -1.08 -14.12
C SER A 117 12.90 -0.04 -13.89
N ARG A 118 12.79 0.79 -12.85
CA ARG A 118 13.68 1.94 -12.62
C ARG A 118 14.65 1.67 -11.47
N PRO A 119 15.83 2.30 -11.46
CA PRO A 119 16.69 2.31 -10.28
C PRO A 119 16.02 3.09 -9.13
N ALA A 120 16.23 2.65 -7.90
CA ALA A 120 15.72 3.35 -6.72
C ALA A 120 16.42 4.69 -6.50
N PHE A 121 15.62 5.74 -6.36
CA PHE A 121 16.08 7.07 -5.96
C PHE A 121 15.70 7.35 -4.51
N THR A 122 16.69 7.69 -3.67
CA THR A 122 16.54 7.89 -2.22
C THR A 122 16.83 9.33 -1.77
N GLY A 123 16.72 10.30 -2.67
CA GLY A 123 17.05 11.72 -2.38
C GLY A 123 15.86 12.61 -2.03
N CYS A 124 14.69 12.06 -1.71
CA CYS A 124 13.50 12.86 -1.32
C CYS A 124 13.51 13.24 0.17
N PHE A 125 14.13 12.42 1.03
CA PHE A 125 14.27 12.65 2.48
C PHE A 125 12.99 13.00 3.24
N GLY A 126 11.82 12.54 2.78
CA GLY A 126 10.55 12.86 3.45
C GLY A 126 10.14 14.35 3.38
N LEU A 127 10.84 15.18 2.60
CA LEU A 127 10.62 16.63 2.53
C LEU A 127 9.22 17.02 2.01
N HIS A 128 8.43 16.07 1.50
CA HIS A 128 7.03 16.32 1.19
C HIS A 128 6.22 16.74 2.41
N GLU A 129 6.43 16.14 3.60
CA GLU A 129 5.69 16.54 4.81
C GLU A 129 6.05 17.97 5.26
N TRP A 130 7.31 18.37 5.05
CA TRP A 130 7.81 19.71 5.34
C TRP A 130 7.19 20.75 4.39
N ALA A 131 7.10 20.41 3.11
CA ALA A 131 6.43 21.21 2.10
C ALA A 131 4.91 21.33 2.31
N MET A 132 4.27 20.45 3.09
CA MET A 132 2.84 20.55 3.45
C MET A 132 2.56 21.55 4.57
N VAL A 133 3.58 22.04 5.28
CA VAL A 133 3.45 23.02 6.37
C VAL A 133 4.28 24.29 6.17
N TYR A 134 5.00 24.38 5.05
CA TYR A 134 5.86 25.50 4.71
C TYR A 134 5.09 26.82 4.66
N ARG A 135 5.52 27.80 5.47
CA ARG A 135 4.93 29.13 5.64
C ARG A 135 3.43 29.13 5.95
N GLN A 136 2.94 28.05 6.54
CA GLN A 136 1.52 27.87 6.83
C GLN A 136 1.30 27.71 8.33
N ARG A 137 0.66 28.70 8.97
CA ARG A 137 0.45 28.74 10.43
C ARG A 137 -0.61 27.74 10.93
N GLU A 138 -1.53 27.30 10.09
CA GLU A 138 -2.54 26.30 10.44
C GLU A 138 -2.17 24.94 9.87
N HIS A 139 -1.96 23.95 10.74
CA HIS A 139 -1.47 22.62 10.35
C HIS A 139 -2.59 21.59 10.35
N ARG A 140 -2.44 20.55 9.51
CA ARG A 140 -3.40 19.43 9.43
C ARG A 140 -3.36 18.50 10.63
N HIS A 141 -2.17 18.33 11.21
CA HIS A 141 -1.99 17.60 12.45
C HIS A 141 -2.04 18.58 13.63
N GLN A 142 -2.69 18.17 14.71
CA GLN A 142 -2.74 18.94 15.97
C GLN A 142 -1.41 18.85 16.76
N LEU A 143 -0.40 18.17 16.22
CA LEU A 143 0.89 18.00 16.85
C LEU A 143 1.76 19.25 16.63
N PRO A 144 2.59 19.63 17.62
CA PRO A 144 3.49 20.76 17.46
C PRO A 144 4.59 20.44 16.45
N LEU A 145 5.13 21.48 15.82
CA LEU A 145 6.34 21.36 15.01
C LEU A 145 7.56 21.28 15.92
N ARG A 146 8.43 20.29 15.71
CA ARG A 146 9.59 20.04 16.56
C ARG A 146 10.66 21.14 16.49
N LEU A 147 10.72 21.89 15.39
CA LEU A 147 11.62 23.04 15.19
C LEU A 147 10.89 24.40 15.21
N GLY A 148 9.60 24.41 15.57
CA GLY A 148 8.73 25.57 15.34
C GLY A 148 8.56 25.88 13.85
N GLN A 149 7.82 26.96 13.55
CA GLN A 149 7.57 27.36 12.16
C GLN A 149 8.86 27.81 11.45
N GLU A 150 9.61 28.72 12.06
CA GLU A 150 10.82 29.30 11.44
C GLU A 150 11.88 28.24 11.13
N GLY A 151 12.12 27.30 12.05
CA GLY A 151 13.06 26.20 11.82
C GLY A 151 12.55 25.23 10.74
N THR A 152 11.24 24.98 10.69
CA THR A 152 10.63 24.14 9.63
C THR A 152 10.78 24.78 8.25
N ASP A 153 10.52 26.09 8.15
CA ASP A 153 10.67 26.85 6.92
C ASP A 153 12.14 26.90 6.47
N ALA A 154 13.08 27.08 7.41
CA ALA A 154 14.51 27.06 7.12
C ALA A 154 15.01 25.73 6.55
N VAL A 155 14.44 24.59 6.98
CA VAL A 155 14.73 23.28 6.39
C VAL A 155 14.24 23.23 4.94
N VAL A 156 13.02 23.71 4.67
CA VAL A 156 12.49 23.75 3.29
C VAL A 156 13.35 24.66 2.40
N ASP A 157 13.72 25.85 2.88
CA ASP A 157 14.51 26.83 2.14
C ASP A 157 15.94 26.34 1.80
N SER A 158 16.52 25.52 2.67
CA SER A 158 17.89 25.01 2.53
C SER A 158 18.00 23.69 1.75
N HIS A 159 16.88 23.09 1.34
CA HIS A 159 16.86 21.77 0.71
C HIS A 159 16.19 21.78 -0.66
N GLN A 160 16.69 20.94 -1.57
CA GLN A 160 16.03 20.72 -2.85
C GLN A 160 14.91 19.68 -2.71
N ILE A 161 13.66 20.12 -2.79
CA ILE A 161 12.51 19.21 -2.79
C ILE A 161 12.42 18.53 -4.16
N ARG A 162 12.28 17.19 -4.15
CA ARG A 162 12.16 16.35 -5.35
C ARG A 162 11.15 15.23 -5.17
N CYS A 163 9.98 15.59 -4.63
CA CYS A 163 8.86 14.65 -4.50
C CYS A 163 8.36 14.25 -5.89
N THR A 164 8.29 12.95 -6.14
CA THR A 164 7.81 12.38 -7.41
C THR A 164 6.37 11.86 -7.31
N HIS A 165 5.84 11.77 -6.10
CA HIS A 165 4.58 11.09 -5.82
C HIS A 165 3.43 12.08 -5.74
N PHE A 166 2.48 11.98 -6.68
CA PHE A 166 1.37 12.93 -6.78
C PHE A 166 0.50 12.99 -5.52
N ASP A 167 0.23 11.84 -4.90
CA ASP A 167 -0.64 11.77 -3.73
C ASP A 167 -0.04 12.44 -2.49
N ALA A 168 1.29 12.68 -2.46
CA ALA A 168 1.93 13.56 -1.49
C ALA A 168 2.03 15.01 -2.02
N TYR A 169 2.44 15.20 -3.28
CA TYR A 169 2.64 16.53 -3.87
C TYR A 169 1.39 17.41 -3.87
N ARG A 170 0.20 16.83 -4.12
CA ARG A 170 -1.08 17.58 -4.19
C ARG A 170 -1.47 18.28 -2.87
N PHE A 171 -0.73 18.02 -1.81
CA PHE A 171 -0.95 18.55 -0.49
C PHE A 171 0.01 19.66 -0.08
N PHE A 172 0.98 20.01 -0.93
CA PHE A 172 1.94 21.07 -0.66
C PHE A 172 1.21 22.40 -0.43
N THR A 173 1.82 23.27 0.39
CA THR A 173 1.33 24.63 0.54
C THR A 173 1.50 25.39 -0.79
N PRO A 174 0.67 26.41 -1.07
CA PRO A 174 0.83 27.22 -2.29
C PRO A 174 2.25 27.72 -2.51
N ASP A 175 2.94 28.11 -1.42
CA ASP A 175 4.31 28.62 -1.44
C ASP A 175 5.36 27.52 -1.71
N ALA A 176 5.08 26.26 -1.36
CA ALA A 176 6.00 25.15 -1.59
C ALA A 176 5.84 24.47 -2.97
N VAL A 177 4.70 24.63 -3.65
CA VAL A 177 4.40 24.01 -4.95
C VAL A 177 5.51 24.29 -5.98
N GLY A 178 6.03 25.52 -6.00
CA GLY A 178 7.08 25.96 -6.93
C GLY A 178 8.50 25.51 -6.56
N LEU A 179 8.72 25.06 -5.32
CA LEU A 179 10.04 24.62 -4.84
C LEU A 179 10.36 23.17 -5.22
N ASN A 180 9.34 22.37 -5.54
CA ASN A 180 9.56 21.01 -6.00
C ASN A 180 10.16 21.01 -7.41
N ARG A 181 11.27 20.29 -7.60
CA ARG A 181 11.93 20.16 -8.91
C ARG A 181 11.03 19.55 -9.99
N LEU A 182 10.01 18.80 -9.58
CA LEU A 182 9.03 18.16 -10.45
C LEU A 182 7.64 18.72 -10.16
N ARG A 183 6.71 18.57 -11.10
CA ARG A 183 5.30 18.89 -10.91
C ARG A 183 4.45 17.65 -11.18
N PRO A 184 4.44 16.65 -10.27
CA PRO A 184 3.64 15.45 -10.46
C PRO A 184 2.16 15.77 -10.63
N THR A 185 1.50 15.09 -11.57
CA THR A 185 0.04 15.04 -11.72
C THR A 185 -0.44 13.60 -11.56
N ARG A 186 -1.76 13.39 -11.56
CA ARG A 186 -2.32 12.03 -11.56
C ARG A 186 -1.93 11.29 -12.84
N GLU A 187 -1.95 11.99 -13.96
CA GLU A 187 -1.66 11.45 -15.30
C GLU A 187 -0.19 11.03 -15.41
N SER A 188 0.73 11.81 -14.82
CA SER A 188 2.17 11.51 -14.84
C SER A 188 2.60 10.46 -13.83
N GLN A 189 1.68 9.87 -13.05
CA GLN A 189 2.02 8.95 -11.96
C GLN A 189 2.86 7.75 -12.44
N VAL A 190 2.49 7.17 -13.59
CA VAL A 190 3.22 6.03 -14.20
C VAL A 190 4.66 6.39 -14.54
N GLU A 191 4.89 7.63 -14.97
CA GLU A 191 6.19 8.13 -15.39
C GLU A 191 7.07 8.49 -14.19
N LEU A 192 6.47 9.11 -13.16
CA LEU A 192 7.21 9.74 -12.07
C LEU A 192 7.38 8.87 -10.83
N ASP A 193 6.44 8.01 -10.46
CA ASP A 193 6.55 7.22 -9.23
C ASP A 193 7.86 6.40 -9.23
N GLN A 194 8.60 6.52 -8.13
CA GLN A 194 9.95 5.97 -7.98
C GLN A 194 9.95 4.80 -6.99
N PRO A 195 10.74 3.74 -7.25
CA PRO A 195 10.79 2.58 -6.35
C PRO A 195 11.40 2.91 -4.98
N GLY A 196 12.21 3.96 -4.88
CA GLY A 196 12.73 4.45 -3.60
C GLY A 196 11.76 5.32 -2.81
N CYS A 197 10.64 5.77 -3.40
CA CYS A 197 9.68 6.60 -2.68
C CYS A 197 8.97 5.77 -1.59
N LEU A 198 8.96 6.27 -0.35
CA LEU A 198 8.23 5.65 0.75
C LEU A 198 6.74 5.48 0.39
N HIS A 199 6.12 6.51 -0.17
CA HIS A 199 4.70 6.49 -0.52
C HIS A 199 4.37 5.52 -1.66
N ALA A 200 5.17 5.49 -2.73
CA ALA A 200 4.99 4.50 -3.80
C ALA A 200 5.22 3.05 -3.32
N SER A 201 5.98 2.88 -2.23
CA SER A 201 6.20 1.58 -1.58
C SER A 201 5.03 1.21 -0.67
N MET A 202 4.54 2.16 0.14
CA MET A 202 3.36 2.04 0.99
C MET A 202 2.09 1.74 0.16
N ASP A 203 2.01 2.30 -1.03
CA ASP A 203 0.92 2.12 -1.99
C ASP A 203 0.75 0.67 -2.46
N CYS A 204 1.70 -0.25 -2.23
CA CYS A 204 1.47 -1.68 -2.46
C CYS A 204 0.21 -2.16 -1.73
N HIS A 205 -0.09 -1.63 -0.53
CA HIS A 205 -1.33 -1.90 0.20
C HIS A 205 -2.57 -1.38 -0.55
N LYS A 206 -2.51 -0.15 -1.08
CA LYS A 206 -3.58 0.43 -1.90
C LYS A 206 -3.88 -0.46 -3.10
N TRP A 207 -2.85 -0.88 -3.81
CA TRP A 207 -2.99 -1.69 -5.03
C TRP A 207 -3.47 -3.11 -4.74
N ALA A 208 -2.97 -3.75 -3.67
CA ALA A 208 -3.49 -5.02 -3.20
C ALA A 208 -4.99 -4.94 -2.89
N THR A 209 -5.41 -3.90 -2.17
CA THR A 209 -6.82 -3.65 -1.83
C THR A 209 -7.69 -3.44 -3.08
N LYS A 210 -7.19 -2.74 -4.10
CA LYS A 210 -7.91 -2.51 -5.37
C LYS A 210 -8.04 -3.77 -6.23
N LEU A 211 -7.03 -4.64 -6.20
CA LEU A 211 -7.05 -5.95 -6.88
C LEU A 211 -7.92 -6.97 -6.12
N GLY A 212 -8.17 -6.75 -4.82
CA GLY A 212 -9.17 -7.46 -4.03
C GLY A 212 -8.95 -8.98 -4.02
N PRO A 213 -9.98 -9.81 -4.29
CA PRO A 213 -9.88 -11.26 -4.14
C PRO A 213 -8.91 -11.97 -5.12
N ALA A 214 -8.40 -11.26 -6.13
CA ALA A 214 -7.34 -11.78 -6.98
C ALA A 214 -6.00 -11.91 -6.23
N VAL A 215 -5.81 -11.15 -5.15
CA VAL A 215 -4.58 -11.13 -4.35
C VAL A 215 -4.67 -12.20 -3.25
N PRO A 216 -3.67 -13.11 -3.15
CA PRO A 216 -3.57 -14.03 -2.02
C PRO A 216 -3.54 -13.29 -0.67
N GLY A 217 -4.23 -13.84 0.33
CA GLY A 217 -4.39 -13.19 1.63
C GLY A 217 -3.07 -12.83 2.33
N ASP A 218 -2.07 -13.70 2.26
CA ASP A 218 -0.74 -13.46 2.82
C ASP A 218 -0.07 -12.23 2.18
N LEU A 219 -0.13 -12.11 0.85
CA LEU A 219 0.39 -10.95 0.11
C LEU A 219 -0.33 -9.66 0.51
N ALA A 220 -1.66 -9.71 0.70
CA ALA A 220 -2.42 -8.55 1.15
C ALA A 220 -1.98 -8.08 2.56
N LEU A 221 -1.76 -9.02 3.50
CA LEU A 221 -1.27 -8.69 4.84
C LEU A 221 0.19 -8.21 4.84
N ASP A 222 1.05 -8.78 4.00
CA ASP A 222 2.44 -8.31 3.85
C ASP A 222 2.48 -6.86 3.34
N CYS A 223 1.60 -6.50 2.40
CA CYS A 223 1.48 -5.13 1.90
C CYS A 223 0.99 -4.16 2.99
N PHE A 224 0.00 -4.57 3.79
CA PHE A 224 -0.50 -3.77 4.90
C PHE A 224 0.56 -3.54 5.98
N GLU A 225 1.29 -4.60 6.35
CA GLU A 225 2.36 -4.53 7.34
C GLU A 225 3.51 -3.63 6.87
N LEU A 226 3.93 -3.75 5.61
CA LEU A 226 4.91 -2.83 5.02
C LEU A 226 4.40 -1.38 5.06
N ALA A 227 3.13 -1.14 4.74
CA ALA A 227 2.56 0.21 4.77
C ALA A 227 2.59 0.81 6.19
N ARG A 228 2.34 0.01 7.23
CA ARG A 228 2.44 0.42 8.64
C ARG A 228 3.86 0.79 9.03
N ASP A 229 4.83 -0.04 8.67
CA ASP A 229 6.24 0.21 9.00
C ASP A 229 6.77 1.47 8.29
N ILE A 230 6.38 1.67 7.02
CA ILE A 230 6.74 2.87 6.27
C ILE A 230 6.10 4.11 6.88
N ARG A 231 4.81 4.04 7.26
CA ARG A 231 4.12 5.19 7.85
C ARG A 231 4.78 5.64 9.15
N LEU A 232 5.35 4.72 9.93
CA LEU A 232 6.13 5.09 11.10
C LEU A 232 7.36 5.94 10.71
N LEU A 233 8.17 5.50 9.74
CA LEU A 233 9.34 6.29 9.29
C LEU A 233 8.93 7.64 8.68
N ASP A 234 7.85 7.65 7.90
CA ASP A 234 7.32 8.88 7.28
C ASP A 234 6.98 9.93 8.35
N MET A 235 6.37 9.52 9.47
CA MET A 235 6.10 10.43 10.59
C MET A 235 7.33 10.78 11.41
N GLN A 236 8.24 9.81 11.66
CA GLN A 236 9.49 10.09 12.37
C GLN A 236 10.37 11.12 11.64
N ALA A 237 10.33 11.14 10.30
CA ALA A 237 11.09 12.09 9.47
C ALA A 237 10.37 13.41 9.18
N SER A 238 9.13 13.55 9.63
CA SER A 238 8.29 14.72 9.39
C SER A 238 8.70 15.92 10.28
N PRO A 239 8.13 17.12 10.07
CA PRO A 239 8.41 18.28 10.91
C PRO A 239 7.67 18.24 12.27
N TYR A 240 6.73 17.31 12.46
CA TYR A 240 5.94 17.22 13.69
C TYR A 240 6.71 16.47 14.80
N ASP A 241 6.43 16.84 16.04
CA ASP A 241 6.93 16.14 17.22
C ASP A 241 6.00 14.97 17.61
N PHE A 242 6.56 13.76 17.60
CA PHE A 242 5.89 12.51 17.99
C PHE A 242 6.41 11.92 19.31
N SER A 243 7.15 12.69 20.10
CA SER A 243 7.67 12.25 21.40
C SER A 243 6.56 11.78 22.35
N SER A 244 5.35 12.38 22.26
CA SER A 244 4.16 11.95 23.01
C SER A 244 3.68 10.53 22.66
N TYR A 245 4.06 10.01 21.50
CA TYR A 245 3.82 8.61 21.08
C TYR A 245 5.02 7.69 21.36
N GLY A 246 6.06 8.19 22.05
CA GLY A 246 7.30 7.45 22.30
C GLY A 246 8.14 7.20 21.05
N GLN A 247 7.91 7.96 19.97
CA GLN A 247 8.62 7.79 18.71
C GLN A 247 9.66 8.90 18.52
N PRO A 248 10.97 8.60 18.57
CA PRO A 248 12.01 9.60 18.33
C PRO A 248 12.01 10.05 16.87
N ALA A 249 12.36 11.31 16.64
CA ALA A 249 12.48 11.87 15.30
C ALA A 249 13.71 11.32 14.57
N VAL A 250 13.54 11.04 13.28
CA VAL A 250 14.66 10.88 12.33
C VAL A 250 14.93 12.27 11.76
N ALA A 251 15.94 12.95 12.31
CA ALA A 251 16.23 14.36 12.06
C ALA A 251 16.84 14.60 10.67
N ILE A 252 16.03 14.59 9.60
CA ILE A 252 16.48 14.74 8.21
C ILE A 252 17.10 16.11 7.87
N GLU A 253 17.08 17.08 8.77
CA GLU A 253 17.81 18.34 8.69
C GLU A 253 19.30 18.17 9.01
N THR A 254 19.70 17.06 9.65
CA THR A 254 21.11 16.75 9.95
C THR A 254 21.68 15.70 8.98
N PRO A 255 23.01 15.67 8.78
CA PRO A 255 23.66 14.61 8.00
C PRO A 255 23.38 13.20 8.54
N GLU A 256 23.37 13.04 9.86
CA GLU A 256 23.17 11.75 10.53
C GLU A 256 21.74 11.24 10.31
N GLY A 257 20.74 12.09 10.48
CA GLY A 257 19.34 11.71 10.26
C GLY A 257 19.05 11.44 8.78
N LYS A 258 19.68 12.14 7.84
CA LYS A 258 19.62 11.79 6.41
C LYS A 258 20.22 10.43 6.12
N ALA A 259 21.35 10.09 6.74
CA ALA A 259 22.00 8.80 6.56
C ALA A 259 21.12 7.66 7.10
N GLU A 260 20.52 7.83 8.29
CA GLU A 260 19.56 6.89 8.86
C GLU A 260 18.34 6.72 7.94
N TYR A 261 17.71 7.83 7.54
CA TYR A 261 16.55 7.82 6.65
C TYR A 261 16.87 7.07 5.34
N ALA A 262 17.99 7.38 4.69
CA ALA A 262 18.39 6.75 3.45
C ALA A 262 18.69 5.25 3.61
N ALA A 263 19.21 4.81 4.76
CA ALA A 263 19.39 3.39 5.04
C ALA A 263 18.05 2.66 5.14
N ARG A 264 17.12 3.17 5.95
CA ARG A 264 15.78 2.58 6.13
C ARG A 264 14.93 2.66 4.86
N GLN A 265 15.05 3.74 4.09
CA GLN A 265 14.38 3.89 2.79
C GLN A 265 14.83 2.83 1.78
N ARG A 266 16.12 2.46 1.76
CA ARG A 266 16.63 1.38 0.89
C ARG A 266 16.07 0.02 1.27
N GLU A 267 15.98 -0.27 2.58
CA GLU A 267 15.37 -1.49 3.08
C GLU A 267 13.89 -1.58 2.65
N PHE A 268 13.12 -0.49 2.83
CA PHE A 268 11.73 -0.46 2.40
C PHE A 268 11.57 -0.60 0.88
N ALA A 269 12.45 0.02 0.09
CA ALA A 269 12.43 -0.13 -1.36
C ALA A 269 12.66 -1.59 -1.79
N GLN A 270 13.56 -2.32 -1.10
CA GLN A 270 13.79 -3.74 -1.34
C GLN A 270 12.57 -4.60 -0.98
N ARG A 271 12.02 -4.42 0.22
CA ARG A 271 10.80 -5.12 0.68
C ARG A 271 9.63 -4.86 -0.27
N ALA A 272 9.40 -3.60 -0.62
CA ALA A 272 8.38 -3.19 -1.57
C ALA A 272 8.60 -3.78 -2.97
N GLY A 273 9.85 -3.89 -3.43
CA GLY A 273 10.21 -4.51 -4.71
C GLY A 273 9.71 -5.95 -4.82
N GLN A 274 9.87 -6.73 -3.76
CA GLN A 274 9.40 -8.12 -3.70
C GLN A 274 7.86 -8.21 -3.75
N LEU A 275 7.17 -7.40 -2.95
CA LEU A 275 5.70 -7.36 -2.95
C LEU A 275 5.14 -6.87 -4.28
N ARG A 276 5.77 -5.84 -4.87
CA ARG A 276 5.42 -5.29 -6.18
C ARG A 276 5.54 -6.33 -7.28
N ALA A 277 6.61 -7.13 -7.28
CA ALA A 277 6.77 -8.22 -8.25
C ALA A 277 5.64 -9.25 -8.14
N ARG A 278 5.23 -9.62 -6.91
CA ARG A 278 4.10 -10.52 -6.68
C ARG A 278 2.78 -9.93 -7.18
N LEU A 279 2.52 -8.63 -6.93
CA LEU A 279 1.32 -7.94 -7.41
C LEU A 279 1.29 -7.81 -8.95
N ILE A 280 2.45 -7.58 -9.58
CA ILE A 280 2.58 -7.61 -11.04
C ILE A 280 2.20 -9.01 -11.56
N GLY A 281 2.70 -10.07 -10.92
CA GLY A 281 2.34 -11.46 -11.27
C GLY A 281 0.83 -11.73 -11.17
N VAL A 282 0.17 -11.23 -10.11
CA VAL A 282 -1.30 -11.29 -9.99
C VAL A 282 -1.97 -10.59 -11.17
N CYS A 283 -1.54 -9.38 -11.52
CA CYS A 283 -2.12 -8.65 -12.65
C CYS A 283 -1.89 -9.36 -13.98
N ALA A 284 -0.69 -9.89 -14.21
CA ALA A 284 -0.36 -10.64 -15.42
C ALA A 284 -1.25 -11.88 -15.57
N ALA A 285 -1.42 -12.68 -14.51
CA ALA A 285 -2.29 -13.85 -14.52
C ALA A 285 -3.76 -13.52 -14.83
N LEU A 286 -4.25 -12.35 -14.40
CA LEU A 286 -5.59 -11.86 -14.77
C LEU A 286 -5.65 -11.49 -16.25
N LEU A 287 -4.67 -10.73 -16.75
CA LEU A 287 -4.67 -10.22 -18.13
C LEU A 287 -4.44 -11.34 -19.17
N GLU A 288 -3.68 -12.38 -18.84
CA GLU A 288 -3.49 -13.56 -19.70
C GLU A 288 -4.82 -14.30 -19.95
N GLN A 289 -5.68 -14.40 -18.93
CA GLN A 289 -7.00 -15.03 -19.07
C GLN A 289 -8.04 -14.14 -19.77
N ALA A 290 -7.74 -12.84 -19.89
CA ALA A 290 -8.55 -11.89 -20.66
C ALA A 290 -8.29 -11.98 -22.16
N ALA A 291 -7.09 -12.44 -22.56
CA ALA A 291 -6.75 -12.59 -23.95
C ALA A 291 -7.67 -13.67 -24.57
N PRO A 292 -8.38 -13.37 -25.68
CA PRO A 292 -9.16 -14.40 -26.34
C PRO A 292 -8.23 -15.56 -26.67
N SER A 293 -8.63 -16.77 -26.28
CA SER A 293 -7.94 -17.97 -26.70
C SER A 293 -7.97 -17.95 -28.23
N THR A 294 -6.86 -17.55 -28.86
CA THR A 294 -6.64 -17.78 -30.28
C THR A 294 -6.69 -19.30 -30.42
N ARG A 295 -7.88 -19.83 -30.73
CA ARG A 295 -8.04 -21.16 -31.28
C ARG A 295 -7.18 -21.17 -32.52
N VAL A 296 -5.97 -21.70 -32.38
CA VAL A 296 -5.19 -22.18 -33.52
C VAL A 296 -6.07 -23.26 -34.12
N GLY A 297 -6.68 -22.93 -35.24
CA GLY A 297 -7.37 -23.92 -36.06
C GLY A 297 -6.38 -24.99 -36.49
N ALA A 298 -6.80 -26.23 -36.31
CA ALA A 298 -6.46 -27.36 -37.15
C ALA A 298 -7.73 -28.19 -37.28
#